data_AF-A0A8G0F992-F1
#
_entry.id   AF-A0A8G0F992-F1
#
_cell.length_a   1.000
_cell.length_b   1.000
_cell.length_c   1.000
_cell.angle_alpha   90.00
_cell.angle_beta   90.00
_cell.angle_gamma   90.00
#
_symmetry.space_group_name_H-M   'P 1'
#
loop_
_entity.id
_entity.type
_entity.pdbx_description
1 polymer ?
#
loop_
_entity_poly.entity_id
_entity_poly.type
_entity_poly.pdbx_seq_one_letter_code
_entity_poly.pdbx_strand_id
1 'polypeptide(L)'
;MISLIEYLCERIKSSYEFNNYYNGLLEQLAHSFFEKNKHDFVFTAQHERLLHFSQFFSNSSNEHNRAIALKVISGINELFPNNNYTKAITKSILTNFGLFSAVTSFTDPSVSLSTSSALLGDIRRAIQAIPNSEYSFTNRQYDIYNEILINDFFSFSGPTSLGKSFVIKNCAIDLLDRFNVIVFILPTKALLEEYLVDFRAMLNKRGIDNVNITKSVSGVKPGEKNLMIFTQERYNNFLYELDYSDINVDVLFIDEAHKLADKSSKRSMTLYKVISTSLEKYPSLKLIFSSPVISNPDIFFKYFNVNGKSLSIAESPVAQSLFFANICSEE
;
A
#
# COMPACT_ATOMS: atom_id res chain seq x y z
N MET A 1 3.34 -11.83 26.86
CA MET A 1 1.98 -12.34 27.14
C MET A 1 1.24 -12.36 25.82
N ILE A 2 0.80 -13.53 25.34
CA ILE A 2 0.05 -13.65 24.08
C ILE A 2 -1.36 -13.11 24.35
N SER A 3 -1.88 -12.24 23.49
CA SER A 3 -3.24 -11.72 23.66
C SER A 3 -4.27 -12.83 23.44
N LEU A 4 -5.46 -12.72 24.03
CA LEU A 4 -6.52 -13.72 23.87
C LEU A 4 -6.86 -13.94 22.38
N ILE A 5 -6.88 -12.88 21.58
CA ILE A 5 -7.20 -12.98 20.15
C ILE A 5 -6.14 -13.78 19.38
N GLU A 6 -4.85 -13.58 19.66
CA GLU A 6 -3.78 -14.35 19.01
C GLU A 6 -3.85 -15.82 19.43
N TYR A 7 -4.10 -16.10 20.70
CA TYR A 7 -4.28 -17.47 21.19
C TYR A 7 -5.45 -18.18 20.48
N LEU A 8 -6.59 -17.50 20.32
CA LEU A 8 -7.73 -18.04 19.59
C LEU A 8 -7.42 -18.26 18.12
N CYS A 9 -6.76 -17.31 17.46
CA CYS A 9 -6.39 -17.44 16.04
C CYS A 9 -5.48 -18.65 15.80
N GLU A 10 -4.48 -18.87 16.65
CA GLU A 10 -3.60 -20.04 16.52
C GLU A 10 -4.35 -21.35 16.75
N ARG A 11 -5.27 -21.40 17.73
CA ARG A 11 -6.13 -22.57 17.93
C ARG A 11 -7.03 -22.84 16.74
N ILE A 12 -7.67 -21.82 16.17
CA ILE A 12 -8.52 -21.97 14.97
C ILE A 12 -7.68 -22.49 13.81
N LYS A 13 -6.52 -21.89 13.51
CA LYS A 13 -5.62 -22.34 12.42
C LYS A 13 -5.17 -23.80 12.58
N SER A 14 -4.88 -24.21 13.80
CA SER A 14 -4.47 -25.60 14.10
C SER A 14 -5.63 -26.60 14.10
N SER A 15 -6.88 -26.13 14.06
CA SER A 15 -8.05 -27.00 14.17
C SER A 15 -8.30 -27.78 12.87
N TYR A 16 -8.67 -29.05 13.01
CA TYR A 16 -9.13 -29.86 11.87
C TYR A 16 -10.36 -29.23 11.20
N GLU A 17 -11.26 -28.67 12.00
CA GLU A 17 -12.49 -28.02 11.53
C GLU A 17 -12.19 -26.89 10.53
N PHE A 18 -11.36 -25.91 10.92
CA PHE A 18 -10.99 -24.80 10.04
C PHE A 18 -10.30 -25.29 8.76
N ASN A 19 -9.31 -26.16 8.89
CA ASN A 19 -8.54 -26.64 7.73
C ASN A 19 -9.43 -27.41 6.74
N ASN A 20 -10.32 -28.27 7.25
CA ASN A 20 -11.25 -29.02 6.41
C ASN A 20 -12.20 -28.09 5.65
N TYR A 21 -12.83 -27.13 6.34
CA TYR A 21 -13.76 -26.20 5.69
C TYR A 21 -13.04 -25.26 4.73
N TYR A 22 -11.85 -24.78 5.09
CA TYR A 22 -11.07 -23.89 4.23
C TYR A 22 -10.63 -24.60 2.95
N ASN A 23 -10.19 -25.86 3.03
CA ASN A 23 -9.88 -26.66 1.85
C ASN A 23 -11.12 -26.89 0.97
N GLY A 24 -12.27 -27.21 1.57
CA GLY A 24 -13.53 -27.35 0.83
C GLY A 24 -13.94 -26.07 0.09
N LEU A 25 -13.72 -24.89 0.70
CA LEU A 25 -13.93 -23.60 0.02
C LEU A 25 -13.00 -23.45 -1.19
N LEU A 26 -11.72 -23.80 -1.07
CA LEU A 26 -10.76 -23.72 -2.17
C LEU A 26 -11.13 -24.67 -3.33
N GLU A 27 -11.61 -25.87 -3.03
CA GLU A 27 -12.10 -26.82 -4.03
C GLU A 27 -13.31 -26.24 -4.78
N GLN A 28 -14.30 -25.70 -4.07
CA GLN A 28 -15.46 -25.06 -4.69
C GLN A 28 -15.07 -23.87 -5.57
N LEU A 29 -14.12 -23.04 -5.14
CA LEU A 29 -13.59 -21.94 -5.95
C LEU A 29 -12.89 -22.47 -7.21
N ALA A 30 -12.14 -23.56 -7.12
CA ALA A 30 -11.52 -24.19 -8.28
C ALA A 30 -12.59 -24.68 -9.27
N HIS A 31 -13.62 -25.38 -8.79
CA HIS A 31 -14.75 -25.81 -9.62
C HIS A 31 -15.47 -24.63 -10.27
N SER A 32 -15.75 -23.57 -9.51
CA SER A 32 -16.38 -22.34 -10.04
C SER A 32 -15.53 -21.72 -11.16
N PHE A 33 -14.22 -21.71 -11.01
CA PHE A 33 -13.29 -21.11 -11.96
C PHE A 33 -13.15 -21.94 -13.26
N PHE A 34 -12.95 -23.25 -13.15
CA PHE A 34 -12.67 -24.14 -14.28
C PHE A 34 -13.93 -24.70 -14.95
N GLU A 35 -15.02 -24.91 -14.20
CA GLU A 35 -16.25 -25.57 -14.66
C GLU A 35 -17.44 -24.62 -14.65
N LYS A 36 -17.25 -23.40 -15.19
CA LYS A 36 -18.28 -22.36 -15.27
C LYS A 36 -19.61 -22.93 -15.77
N ASN A 37 -20.68 -22.65 -15.01
CA ASN A 37 -22.08 -23.01 -15.30
C ASN A 37 -22.49 -24.48 -15.09
N LYS A 38 -21.68 -25.32 -14.43
CA LYS A 38 -22.08 -26.71 -14.10
C LYS A 38 -22.59 -26.92 -12.67
N HIS A 39 -22.29 -26.01 -11.75
CA HIS A 39 -22.60 -26.18 -10.33
C HIS A 39 -23.31 -24.95 -9.74
N ASP A 40 -24.51 -25.19 -9.20
CA ASP A 40 -25.15 -24.27 -8.26
C ASP A 40 -24.59 -24.55 -6.86
N PHE A 41 -23.72 -23.65 -6.37
CA PHE A 41 -23.20 -23.76 -5.02
C PHE A 41 -24.30 -23.38 -4.01
N VAL A 42 -24.45 -24.18 -2.95
CA VAL A 42 -25.39 -23.92 -1.86
C VAL A 42 -24.63 -23.43 -0.64
N PHE A 43 -25.08 -22.33 -0.05
CA PHE A 43 -24.52 -21.84 1.20
C PHE A 43 -24.82 -22.81 2.35
N THR A 44 -23.83 -23.11 3.18
CA THR A 44 -23.93 -24.15 4.24
C THR A 44 -23.37 -23.63 5.55
N ALA A 45 -23.63 -24.38 6.64
CA ALA A 45 -23.06 -24.11 7.96
C ALA A 45 -21.52 -24.07 7.97
N GLN A 46 -20.85 -24.75 7.04
CA GLN A 46 -19.38 -24.70 6.92
C GLN A 46 -18.90 -23.32 6.47
N HIS A 47 -19.60 -22.71 5.51
CA HIS A 47 -19.32 -21.35 5.04
C HIS A 47 -19.58 -20.31 6.13
N GLU A 48 -20.70 -20.46 6.85
CA GLU A 48 -21.04 -19.63 8.00
C GLU A 48 -19.93 -19.69 9.07
N ARG A 49 -19.44 -20.90 9.37
CA ARG A 49 -18.35 -21.11 10.32
C ARG A 49 -17.03 -20.47 9.87
N LEU A 50 -16.68 -20.58 8.59
CA LEU A 50 -15.51 -19.91 8.02
C LEU A 50 -15.59 -18.38 8.12
N LEU A 51 -16.78 -17.81 7.89
CA LEU A 51 -17.03 -16.37 8.09
C LEU A 51 -16.80 -15.96 9.54
N HIS A 52 -17.26 -16.74 10.51
CA HIS A 52 -16.98 -16.49 11.93
C HIS A 52 -15.49 -16.57 12.27
N PHE A 53 -14.78 -17.60 11.80
CA PHE A 53 -13.33 -17.69 11.98
C PHE A 53 -12.60 -16.47 11.39
N SER A 54 -13.07 -15.98 10.25
CA SER A 54 -12.52 -14.77 9.60
C SER A 54 -12.72 -13.51 10.42
N GLN A 55 -13.80 -13.40 11.21
CA GLN A 55 -13.97 -12.28 12.12
C GLN A 55 -12.88 -12.27 13.21
N PHE A 56 -12.54 -13.43 13.79
CA PHE A 56 -11.42 -13.52 14.75
C PHE A 56 -10.10 -13.15 14.08
N PHE A 57 -9.81 -13.74 12.92
CA PHE A 57 -8.61 -13.45 12.15
C PHE A 57 -8.48 -11.97 11.76
N SER A 58 -9.58 -11.29 11.46
CA SER A 58 -9.57 -9.86 11.12
C SER A 58 -9.12 -8.95 12.28
N ASN A 59 -9.29 -9.42 13.53
CA ASN A 59 -8.90 -8.68 14.74
C ASN A 59 -7.50 -9.05 15.24
N SER A 60 -6.80 -9.94 14.54
CA SER A 60 -5.43 -10.34 14.84
C SER A 60 -4.43 -9.23 14.50
N SER A 61 -3.41 -9.07 15.34
CA SER A 61 -2.22 -8.25 15.07
C SER A 61 -1.27 -8.91 14.05
N ASN A 62 -1.34 -10.23 13.87
CA ASN A 62 -0.60 -10.96 12.85
C ASN A 62 -1.15 -10.75 11.41
N GLU A 63 -0.27 -10.35 10.48
CA GLU A 63 -0.56 -10.15 9.05
C GLU A 63 -1.08 -11.40 8.34
N HIS A 64 -0.55 -12.57 8.68
CA HIS A 64 -0.94 -13.82 8.05
C HIS A 64 -2.40 -14.17 8.36
N ASN A 65 -2.81 -13.99 9.61
CA ASN A 65 -4.19 -14.23 10.04
C ASN A 65 -5.15 -13.29 9.31
N ARG A 66 -4.84 -12.00 9.26
CA ARG A 66 -5.65 -11.02 8.52
C ARG A 66 -5.73 -11.32 7.02
N ALA A 67 -4.64 -11.79 6.41
CA ALA A 67 -4.65 -12.24 5.02
C ALA A 67 -5.56 -13.45 4.79
N ILE A 68 -5.61 -14.40 5.73
CA ILE A 68 -6.58 -15.51 5.69
C ILE A 68 -8.01 -14.97 5.74
N ALA A 69 -8.31 -14.02 6.64
CA ALA A 69 -9.65 -13.42 6.72
C ALA A 69 -10.10 -12.82 5.37
N LEU A 70 -9.21 -12.05 4.72
CA LEU A 70 -9.48 -11.46 3.40
C LEU A 70 -9.71 -12.52 2.31
N LYS A 71 -8.92 -13.61 2.31
CA LYS A 71 -9.09 -14.72 1.37
C LYS A 71 -10.44 -15.41 1.54
N VAL A 72 -10.82 -15.71 2.78
CA VAL A 72 -12.09 -16.39 3.08
C VAL A 72 -13.27 -15.52 2.65
N ILE A 73 -13.32 -14.24 3.05
CA ILE A 73 -14.45 -13.38 2.66
C ILE A 73 -14.51 -13.17 1.15
N SER A 74 -13.35 -13.05 0.47
CA SER A 74 -13.30 -12.90 -0.98
C SER A 74 -13.86 -14.15 -1.67
N GLY A 75 -13.43 -15.34 -1.24
CA GLY A 75 -13.89 -16.60 -1.81
C GLY A 75 -15.38 -16.86 -1.58
N ILE A 76 -15.85 -16.67 -0.35
CA ILE A 76 -17.27 -16.86 -0.04
C ILE A 76 -18.14 -15.82 -0.77
N ASN A 77 -17.68 -14.57 -0.91
CA ASN A 77 -18.41 -13.55 -1.65
C ASN A 77 -18.44 -13.82 -3.17
N GLU A 78 -17.42 -14.47 -3.73
CA GLU A 78 -17.40 -14.91 -5.13
C GLU A 78 -18.42 -16.01 -5.40
N LEU A 79 -18.53 -16.99 -4.50
CA LEU A 79 -19.49 -18.10 -4.64
C LEU A 79 -20.93 -17.68 -4.29
N PHE A 80 -21.09 -16.77 -3.32
CA PHE A 80 -22.40 -16.40 -2.77
C PHE A 80 -22.64 -14.87 -2.75
N PRO A 81 -22.55 -14.19 -3.91
CA PRO A 81 -22.59 -12.71 -3.97
C PRO A 81 -23.93 -12.11 -3.54
N ASN A 82 -25.01 -12.89 -3.50
CA ASN A 82 -26.36 -12.42 -3.11
C ASN A 82 -26.75 -12.78 -1.67
N ASN A 83 -25.89 -13.47 -0.92
CA ASN A 83 -26.21 -13.88 0.44
C ASN A 83 -26.03 -12.70 1.43
N ASN A 84 -27.13 -12.29 2.08
CA ASN A 84 -27.13 -11.16 3.02
C ASN A 84 -26.21 -11.36 4.24
N TYR A 85 -26.10 -12.59 4.73
CA TYR A 85 -25.22 -12.91 5.86
C TYR A 85 -23.75 -12.74 5.45
N THR A 86 -23.36 -13.28 4.29
CA THR A 86 -22.03 -13.06 3.71
C THR A 86 -21.73 -11.58 3.56
N LYS A 87 -22.65 -10.80 2.98
CA LYS A 87 -22.47 -9.34 2.82
C LYS A 87 -22.26 -8.63 4.15
N ALA A 88 -22.99 -8.99 5.20
CA ALA A 88 -22.86 -8.37 6.52
C ALA A 88 -21.49 -8.62 7.16
N ILE A 89 -21.02 -9.87 7.12
CA ILE A 89 -19.70 -10.23 7.67
C ILE A 89 -18.58 -9.59 6.85
N THR A 90 -18.67 -9.64 5.52
CA THR A 90 -17.73 -8.99 4.61
C THR A 90 -17.66 -7.49 4.88
N LYS A 91 -18.81 -6.82 5.02
CA LYS A 91 -18.89 -5.38 5.36
C LYS A 91 -18.18 -5.08 6.68
N SER A 92 -18.39 -5.90 7.70
CA SER A 92 -17.77 -5.72 9.01
C SER A 92 -16.25 -5.88 8.93
N ILE A 93 -15.76 -6.91 8.25
CA ILE A 93 -14.33 -7.20 8.14
C ILE A 93 -13.61 -6.13 7.30
N LEU A 94 -14.16 -5.75 6.14
CA LEU A 94 -13.59 -4.69 5.30
C LEU A 94 -13.55 -3.34 6.03
N THR A 95 -14.60 -3.01 6.79
CA THR A 95 -14.63 -1.82 7.65
C THR A 95 -13.56 -1.88 8.73
N ASN A 96 -13.29 -3.07 9.30
CA ASN A 96 -12.22 -3.27 10.27
C ASN A 96 -10.83 -2.96 9.69
N PHE A 97 -10.62 -3.31 8.42
CA PHE A 97 -9.39 -3.04 7.68
C PHE A 97 -9.23 -1.60 7.16
N GLY A 98 -10.27 -0.78 7.27
CA GLY A 98 -10.31 0.55 6.64
C GLY A 98 -10.40 0.45 5.11
N LEU A 99 -10.85 -0.68 4.55
CA LEU A 99 -11.04 -0.88 3.11
C LEU A 99 -12.36 -0.27 2.65
N PHE A 100 -12.55 1.02 2.92
CA PHE A 100 -13.84 1.70 2.76
C PHE A 100 -14.33 1.76 1.31
N SER A 101 -13.43 1.86 0.33
CA SER A 101 -13.78 1.76 -1.09
C SER A 101 -14.29 0.36 -1.45
N ALA A 102 -13.70 -0.68 -0.86
CA ALA A 102 -14.16 -2.06 -1.06
C ALA A 102 -15.54 -2.27 -0.41
N VAL A 103 -15.80 -1.66 0.75
CA VAL A 103 -17.13 -1.67 1.38
C VAL A 103 -18.20 -1.14 0.42
N THR A 104 -17.95 -0.01 -0.24
CA THR A 104 -18.92 0.58 -1.19
C THR A 104 -19.12 -0.25 -2.45
N SER A 105 -18.10 -1.02 -2.88
CA SER A 105 -18.17 -1.82 -4.11
C SER A 105 -18.73 -3.23 -3.91
N PHE A 106 -18.48 -3.85 -2.75
CA PHE A 106 -18.80 -5.27 -2.52
C PHE A 106 -19.97 -5.48 -1.57
N THR A 107 -20.56 -4.43 -1.01
CA THR A 107 -21.64 -4.57 -0.03
C THR A 107 -22.78 -3.60 -0.31
N ASP A 108 -24.01 -4.04 -0.03
CA ASP A 108 -25.16 -3.18 -0.23
C ASP A 108 -25.27 -2.14 0.91
N PRO A 109 -25.71 -0.90 0.59
CA PRO A 109 -26.02 0.11 1.59
C PRO A 109 -27.07 -0.35 2.61
N SER A 110 -27.99 -1.23 2.19
CA SER A 110 -29.08 -1.77 3.01
C SER A 110 -28.62 -2.71 4.13
N VAL A 111 -27.41 -3.28 4.03
CA VAL A 111 -26.87 -4.18 5.04
C VAL A 111 -26.34 -3.36 6.20
N SER A 112 -27.03 -3.37 7.34
CA SER A 112 -26.62 -2.65 8.54
C SER A 112 -25.52 -3.40 9.29
N LEU A 113 -24.52 -2.66 9.77
CA LEU A 113 -23.56 -3.14 10.75
C LEU A 113 -24.15 -3.02 12.16
N SER A 114 -23.56 -3.72 13.13
CA SER A 114 -23.83 -3.40 14.53
C SER A 114 -23.44 -1.94 14.83
N THR A 115 -24.14 -1.32 15.77
CA THR A 115 -23.91 0.09 16.14
C THR A 115 -22.46 0.37 16.50
N SER A 116 -21.81 -0.56 17.21
CA SER A 116 -20.40 -0.46 17.58
C SER A 116 -19.47 -0.51 16.37
N SER A 117 -19.67 -1.46 15.46
CA SER A 117 -18.86 -1.59 14.24
C SER A 117 -19.06 -0.41 13.29
N ALA A 118 -20.28 0.11 13.17
CA ALA A 118 -20.58 1.31 12.40
C ALA A 118 -19.84 2.53 12.96
N LEU A 119 -19.98 2.78 14.27
CA LEU A 119 -19.31 3.91 14.94
C LEU A 119 -17.78 3.84 14.83
N LEU A 120 -17.18 2.67 15.06
CA LEU A 120 -15.74 2.47 14.90
C LEU A 120 -15.29 2.69 13.45
N GLY A 121 -16.12 2.26 12.48
CA GLY A 121 -15.90 2.51 11.07
C GLY A 121 -15.90 3.99 10.72
N ASP A 122 -16.87 4.75 11.24
CA ASP A 122 -17.01 6.18 10.98
C ASP A 122 -15.87 6.99 11.61
N ILE A 123 -15.50 6.69 12.86
CA ILE A 123 -14.33 7.30 13.53
C ILE A 123 -13.07 7.03 12.72
N ARG A 124 -12.85 5.78 12.30
CA ARG A 124 -11.68 5.39 11.52
C ARG A 124 -11.65 6.11 10.17
N ARG A 125 -12.79 6.17 9.46
CA ARG A 125 -12.89 6.87 8.18
C ARG A 125 -12.57 8.35 8.32
N ALA A 126 -13.03 9.00 9.40
CA ALA A 126 -12.75 10.41 9.67
C ALA A 126 -11.26 10.64 9.95
N ILE A 127 -10.62 9.80 10.76
CA ILE A 127 -9.18 9.89 11.07
C ILE A 127 -8.33 9.66 9.81
N GLN A 128 -8.74 8.72 8.96
CA GLN A 128 -8.01 8.31 7.76
C GLN A 128 -8.42 9.09 6.50
N ALA A 129 -9.26 10.12 6.64
CA ALA A 129 -9.72 10.93 5.53
C ALA A 129 -8.57 11.70 4.89
N ILE A 130 -8.60 11.78 3.55
CA ILE A 130 -7.64 12.58 2.80
C ILE A 130 -8.24 13.98 2.62
N PRO A 131 -7.50 15.07 2.93
CA PRO A 131 -8.01 16.43 2.77
C PRO A 131 -8.59 16.68 1.37
N ASN A 132 -9.78 17.28 1.32
CA ASN A 132 -10.49 17.63 0.08
C ASN A 132 -10.65 16.43 -0.89
N SER A 133 -10.86 15.23 -0.36
CA SER A 133 -11.03 14.01 -1.14
C SER A 133 -12.13 13.12 -0.53
N GLU A 134 -12.84 12.41 -1.40
CA GLU A 134 -13.81 11.37 -0.99
C GLU A 134 -13.14 10.05 -0.58
N TYR A 135 -11.82 9.96 -0.79
CA TYR A 135 -11.02 8.79 -0.45
C TYR A 135 -10.45 8.91 0.97
N SER A 136 -10.30 7.75 1.61
CA SER A 136 -9.61 7.58 2.88
C SER A 136 -8.51 6.55 2.71
N PHE A 137 -7.44 6.69 3.48
CA PHE A 137 -6.42 5.65 3.57
C PHE A 137 -6.96 4.38 4.21
N THR A 138 -6.44 3.22 3.80
CA THR A 138 -6.58 1.99 4.59
C THR A 138 -5.73 2.07 5.86
N ASN A 139 -5.94 1.16 6.82
CA ASN A 139 -5.12 1.13 8.04
C ASN A 139 -3.61 1.13 7.71
N ARG A 140 -3.18 0.25 6.80
CA ARG A 140 -1.76 0.11 6.41
C ARG A 140 -1.22 1.31 5.63
N GLN A 141 -2.07 1.94 4.81
CA GLN A 141 -1.69 3.17 4.13
C GLN A 141 -1.54 4.33 5.12
N TYR A 142 -2.42 4.40 6.13
CA TYR A 142 -2.38 5.43 7.16
C TYR A 142 -1.17 5.27 8.09
N ASP A 143 -0.78 4.03 8.41
CA ASP A 143 0.47 3.74 9.11
C ASP A 143 1.67 4.34 8.35
N ILE A 144 1.82 4.02 7.05
CA ILE A 144 2.88 4.57 6.20
C ILE A 144 2.83 6.10 6.14
N TYR A 145 1.63 6.66 5.95
CA TYR A 145 1.42 8.09 5.87
C TYR A 145 1.96 8.82 7.10
N ASN A 146 1.58 8.38 8.30
CA ASN A 146 2.03 8.98 9.55
C ASN A 146 3.54 8.85 9.73
N GLU A 147 4.11 7.68 9.42
CA GLU A 147 5.54 7.48 9.53
C GLU A 147 6.33 8.38 8.57
N ILE A 148 5.84 8.61 7.35
CA ILE A 148 6.44 9.58 6.43
C ILE A 148 6.38 10.99 7.01
N LEU A 149 5.26 11.41 7.59
CA LEU A 149 5.13 12.78 8.10
C LEU A 149 6.02 13.08 9.32
N ILE A 150 6.31 12.06 10.14
CA ILE A 150 6.98 12.20 11.44
C ILE A 150 8.50 11.96 11.34
N ASN A 151 8.97 11.02 10.51
CA ASN A 151 10.39 10.62 10.51
C ASN A 151 11.17 11.25 9.35
N ASP A 152 12.37 11.78 9.61
CA ASP A 152 13.22 12.35 8.56
C ASP A 152 13.78 11.28 7.62
N PHE A 153 14.19 10.14 8.19
CA PHE A 153 14.64 8.97 7.44
C PHE A 153 13.63 7.84 7.62
N PHE A 154 12.91 7.51 6.55
CA PHE A 154 11.90 6.45 6.58
C PHE A 154 12.02 5.51 5.37
N SER A 155 11.89 4.21 5.61
CA SER A 155 11.88 3.20 4.56
C SER A 155 10.71 2.26 4.74
N PHE A 156 9.95 2.03 3.68
CA PHE A 156 8.88 1.06 3.74
C PHE A 156 8.85 0.15 2.51
N SER A 157 8.41 -1.08 2.75
CA SER A 157 8.24 -2.10 1.73
C SER A 157 6.83 -2.67 1.77
N GLY A 158 6.22 -2.84 0.60
CA GLY A 158 4.89 -3.44 0.52
C GLY A 158 4.50 -3.90 -0.88
N PRO A 159 3.45 -4.71 -1.01
CA PRO A 159 3.00 -5.21 -2.31
C PRO A 159 2.50 -4.05 -3.18
N THR A 160 2.44 -4.26 -4.50
CA THR A 160 1.92 -3.23 -5.43
C THR A 160 0.46 -2.89 -5.14
N SER A 161 -0.33 -3.90 -4.76
CA SER A 161 -1.73 -3.77 -4.33
C SER A 161 -1.95 -2.87 -3.12
N LEU A 162 -0.91 -2.57 -2.33
CA LEU A 162 -1.00 -1.63 -1.20
C LEU A 162 -1.28 -0.19 -1.66
N GLY A 163 -0.96 0.15 -2.92
CA GLY A 163 -1.11 1.52 -3.42
C GLY A 163 -0.03 2.47 -2.89
N LYS A 164 1.23 2.01 -2.84
CA LYS A 164 2.37 2.80 -2.33
C LYS A 164 2.47 4.20 -2.96
N SER A 165 2.39 4.27 -4.30
CA SER A 165 2.44 5.53 -5.05
C SER A 165 1.30 6.48 -4.66
N PHE A 166 0.10 5.96 -4.35
CA PHE A 166 -1.01 6.76 -3.85
C PHE A 166 -0.67 7.40 -2.50
N VAL A 167 -0.11 6.63 -1.56
CA VAL A 167 0.26 7.15 -0.23
C VAL A 167 1.34 8.23 -0.34
N ILE A 168 2.46 7.95 -1.02
CA ILE A 168 3.58 8.90 -1.11
C ILE A 168 3.22 10.19 -1.84
N LYS A 169 2.36 10.14 -2.86
CA LYS A 169 1.87 11.34 -3.55
C LYS A 169 1.03 12.21 -2.63
N ASN A 170 0.10 11.62 -1.87
CA ASN A 170 -0.69 12.38 -0.90
C ASN A 170 0.19 12.95 0.23
N CYS A 171 1.17 12.18 0.74
CA CYS A 171 2.14 12.66 1.73
C CYS A 171 2.93 13.85 1.20
N ALA A 172 3.43 13.78 -0.04
CA ALA A 172 4.21 14.85 -0.63
C ALA A 172 3.40 16.15 -0.74
N ILE A 173 2.11 16.06 -1.10
CA ILE A 173 1.24 17.24 -1.12
C ILE A 173 1.10 17.85 0.28
N ASP A 174 0.87 17.05 1.32
CA ASP A 174 0.76 17.57 2.70
C ASP A 174 2.11 18.10 3.22
N LEU A 175 3.23 17.56 2.72
CA LEU A 175 4.57 18.07 3.04
C LEU A 175 4.85 19.44 2.42
N LEU A 176 4.13 19.85 1.36
CA LEU A 176 4.28 21.19 0.77
C LEU A 176 3.87 22.32 1.72
N ASP A 177 3.16 22.03 2.82
CA ASP A 177 2.85 23.02 3.85
C ASP A 177 4.09 23.40 4.68
N ARG A 178 5.09 22.52 4.75
CA ARG A 178 6.30 22.67 5.57
C ARG A 178 7.57 22.79 4.74
N PHE A 179 7.55 22.29 3.51
CA PHE A 179 8.71 22.17 2.64
C PHE A 179 8.43 22.79 1.28
N ASN A 180 9.44 23.37 0.66
CA ASN A 180 9.31 24.04 -0.63
C ASN A 180 9.77 23.15 -1.78
N VAL A 181 10.77 22.30 -1.57
CA VAL A 181 11.43 21.55 -2.64
C VAL A 181 11.36 20.06 -2.38
N ILE A 182 10.46 19.38 -3.09
CA ILE A 182 10.25 17.94 -3.01
C ILE A 182 10.66 17.29 -4.32
N VAL A 183 11.49 16.26 -4.24
CA VAL A 183 11.99 15.50 -5.39
C VAL A 183 11.56 14.05 -5.30
N PHE A 184 11.01 13.53 -6.40
CA PHE A 184 10.79 12.11 -6.64
C PHE A 184 11.85 11.60 -7.61
N ILE A 185 12.60 10.58 -7.20
CA ILE A 185 13.43 9.80 -8.10
C ILE A 185 12.68 8.53 -8.48
N LEU A 186 12.33 8.43 -9.75
CA LEU A 186 11.63 7.31 -10.36
C LEU A 186 12.57 6.53 -11.28
N PRO A 187 12.36 5.21 -11.44
CA PRO A 187 13.28 4.37 -12.19
C PRO A 187 13.20 4.49 -13.71
N THR A 188 12.08 4.95 -14.26
CA THR A 188 11.83 4.95 -15.72
C THR A 188 11.10 6.21 -16.16
N LYS A 189 11.35 6.63 -17.41
CA LYS A 189 10.73 7.82 -18.03
C LYS A 189 9.20 7.73 -18.14
N ALA A 190 8.64 6.53 -18.31
CA ALA A 190 7.19 6.35 -18.46
C ALA A 190 6.43 6.77 -17.20
N LEU A 191 6.97 6.46 -16.01
CA LEU A 191 6.35 6.81 -14.73
C LEU A 191 6.36 8.31 -14.45
N LEU A 192 7.25 9.09 -15.07
CA LEU A 192 7.33 10.54 -14.86
C LEU A 192 6.07 11.24 -15.37
N GLU A 193 5.51 10.82 -16.51
CA GLU A 193 4.29 11.42 -17.08
C GLU A 193 3.08 11.13 -16.21
N GLU A 194 2.94 9.89 -15.75
CA GLU A 194 1.86 9.47 -14.84
C GLU A 194 1.89 10.31 -13.56
N TYR A 195 3.06 10.39 -12.91
CA TYR A 195 3.22 11.22 -11.70
C TYR A 195 2.88 12.69 -11.96
N LEU A 196 3.28 13.26 -13.10
CA LEU A 196 2.95 14.64 -13.45
C LEU A 196 1.44 14.87 -13.57
N VAL A 197 0.75 14.00 -14.30
CA VAL A 197 -0.70 14.09 -14.51
C VAL A 197 -1.42 13.95 -13.16
N ASP A 198 -1.01 12.96 -12.37
CA ASP A 198 -1.60 12.71 -11.06
C ASP A 198 -1.41 13.88 -10.10
N PHE A 199 -0.21 14.42 -9.97
CA PHE A 199 0.04 15.55 -9.08
C PHE A 199 -0.76 16.78 -9.48
N ARG A 200 -0.86 17.10 -10.79
CA ARG A 200 -1.70 18.21 -11.25
C ARG A 200 -3.17 17.99 -10.88
N ALA A 201 -3.70 16.80 -11.13
CA ALA A 201 -5.07 16.47 -10.78
C ALA A 201 -5.32 16.57 -9.26
N MET A 202 -4.39 16.07 -8.44
CA MET A 202 -4.49 16.09 -6.99
C MET A 202 -4.39 17.50 -6.42
N LEU A 203 -3.45 18.33 -6.87
CA LEU A 203 -3.32 19.73 -6.43
C LEU A 203 -4.56 20.55 -6.81
N ASN A 204 -5.05 20.41 -8.04
CA ASN A 204 -6.29 21.07 -8.48
C ASN A 204 -7.49 20.65 -7.63
N LYS A 205 -7.65 19.34 -7.37
CA LYS A 205 -8.74 18.83 -6.53
C LYS A 205 -8.67 19.38 -5.10
N ARG A 206 -7.46 19.62 -4.57
CA ARG A 206 -7.24 20.15 -3.22
C ARG A 206 -7.21 21.67 -3.16
N GLY A 207 -7.27 22.38 -4.28
CA GLY A 207 -7.19 23.83 -4.35
C GLY A 207 -5.81 24.38 -3.93
N ILE A 208 -4.73 23.66 -4.24
CA ILE A 208 -3.37 24.07 -3.89
C ILE A 208 -2.72 24.70 -5.13
N ASP A 209 -2.54 26.01 -5.08
CA ASP A 209 -1.89 26.81 -6.12
C ASP A 209 -0.40 27.06 -5.78
N ASN A 210 0.32 27.72 -6.71
CA ASN A 210 1.72 28.17 -6.52
C ASN A 210 2.74 27.05 -6.28
N VAL A 211 2.49 25.87 -6.85
CA VAL A 211 3.44 24.75 -6.86
C VAL A 211 3.86 24.48 -8.30
N ASN A 212 5.15 24.66 -8.58
CA ASN A 212 5.73 24.29 -9.86
C ASN A 212 5.95 22.79 -9.91
N ILE A 213 5.29 22.09 -10.84
CA ILE A 213 5.50 20.66 -11.07
C ILE A 213 6.28 20.45 -12.36
N THR A 214 7.46 19.85 -12.27
CA THR A 214 8.34 19.66 -13.43
C THR A 214 8.98 18.28 -13.46
N LYS A 215 9.20 17.78 -14.68
CA LYS A 215 10.04 16.61 -14.99
C LYS A 215 11.36 16.98 -15.65
N SER A 216 11.56 18.26 -15.97
CA SER A 216 12.76 18.80 -16.62
C SER A 216 13.55 19.65 -15.62
N VAL A 217 14.87 19.53 -15.68
CA VAL A 217 15.81 20.34 -14.88
C VAL A 217 15.61 21.82 -15.19
N SER A 218 15.53 22.19 -16.48
CA SER A 218 15.26 23.57 -16.92
C SER A 218 13.88 24.12 -16.53
N GLY A 219 12.97 23.24 -16.09
CA GLY A 219 11.63 23.65 -15.65
C GLY A 219 11.57 23.96 -14.15
N VAL A 220 12.68 23.85 -13.42
CA VAL A 220 12.74 24.21 -12.00
C VAL A 220 12.69 25.73 -11.88
N LYS A 221 11.90 26.22 -10.92
CA LYS A 221 11.70 27.65 -10.68
C LYS A 221 12.27 28.06 -9.32
N PRO A 222 13.43 28.74 -9.28
CA PRO A 222 14.01 29.21 -8.03
C PRO A 222 13.03 30.11 -7.25
N GLY A 223 13.01 29.99 -5.92
CA GLY A 223 12.16 30.79 -5.03
C GLY A 223 10.67 30.36 -4.98
N GLU A 224 10.23 29.43 -5.82
CA GLU A 224 8.88 28.85 -5.78
C GLU A 224 8.88 27.49 -5.08
N LYS A 225 7.69 27.00 -4.69
CA LYS A 225 7.52 25.59 -4.30
C LYS A 225 7.70 24.73 -5.55
N ASN A 226 8.57 23.73 -5.49
CA ASN A 226 8.87 22.83 -6.60
C ASN A 226 8.58 21.37 -6.19
N LEU A 227 7.75 20.72 -7.00
CA LEU A 227 7.59 19.27 -7.02
C LEU A 227 8.27 18.72 -8.27
N MET A 228 9.46 18.16 -8.08
CA MET A 228 10.31 17.65 -9.15
C MET A 228 10.17 16.15 -9.30
N ILE A 229 9.92 15.68 -10.53
CA ILE A 229 9.71 14.25 -10.82
C ILE A 229 10.77 13.84 -11.83
N PHE A 230 11.86 13.28 -11.33
CA PHE A 230 13.06 13.02 -12.11
C PHE A 230 13.39 11.53 -12.18
N THR A 231 14.15 11.18 -13.21
CA THR A 231 15.00 9.99 -13.12
C THR A 231 16.27 10.36 -12.38
N GLN A 232 16.97 9.37 -11.85
CA GLN A 232 18.29 9.55 -11.23
C GLN A 232 19.30 10.32 -12.12
N GLU A 233 19.27 10.14 -13.44
CA GLU A 233 20.17 10.88 -14.34
C GLU A 233 19.79 12.36 -14.44
N ARG A 234 18.48 12.68 -14.48
CA ARG A 234 18.02 14.07 -14.46
C ARG A 234 18.31 14.75 -13.14
N TYR A 235 18.14 14.04 -12.03
CA TYR A 235 18.47 14.58 -10.72
C TYR A 235 19.98 14.78 -10.55
N ASN A 236 20.81 13.87 -11.09
CA ASN A 236 22.26 14.10 -11.16
C ASN A 236 22.57 15.41 -11.90
N ASN A 237 21.93 15.67 -13.04
CA ASN A 237 22.14 16.93 -13.76
C ASN A 237 21.70 18.15 -12.94
N PHE A 238 20.55 18.07 -12.26
CA PHE A 238 20.07 19.12 -11.36
C PHE A 238 21.07 19.44 -10.24
N LEU A 239 21.68 18.42 -9.62
CA LEU A 239 22.63 18.62 -8.51
C LEU A 239 23.87 19.44 -8.90
N TYR A 240 24.28 19.37 -10.17
CA TYR A 240 25.48 20.04 -10.70
C TYR A 240 25.17 21.26 -11.58
N GLU A 241 23.90 21.63 -11.74
CA GLU A 241 23.51 22.81 -12.51
C GLU A 241 23.76 24.07 -11.68
N LEU A 242 24.55 25.01 -12.22
CA LEU A 242 25.03 26.17 -11.46
C LEU A 242 23.89 27.16 -11.14
N ASP A 243 22.94 27.30 -12.06
CA ASP A 243 21.75 28.14 -11.89
C ASP A 243 20.84 27.68 -10.73
N TYR A 244 21.01 26.44 -10.25
CA TYR A 244 20.24 25.85 -9.15
C TYR A 244 21.08 25.57 -7.91
N SER A 245 22.29 26.12 -7.84
CA SER A 245 23.22 25.91 -6.72
C SER A 245 22.66 26.35 -5.36
N ASP A 246 21.84 27.41 -5.34
CA ASP A 246 21.18 27.95 -4.15
C ASP A 246 19.89 27.22 -3.75
N ILE A 247 19.42 26.25 -4.55
CA ILE A 247 18.21 25.49 -4.22
C ILE A 247 18.56 24.38 -3.22
N ASN A 248 17.96 24.46 -2.03
CA ASN A 248 18.00 23.39 -1.04
C ASN A 248 16.89 22.38 -1.31
N VAL A 249 17.22 21.08 -1.42
CA VAL A 249 16.22 20.02 -1.51
C VAL A 249 15.79 19.62 -0.10
N ASP A 250 14.49 19.72 0.17
CA ASP A 250 13.95 19.48 1.50
C ASP A 250 13.54 18.00 1.69
N VAL A 251 12.94 17.40 0.65
CA VAL A 251 12.46 16.02 0.70
C VAL A 251 12.85 15.26 -0.55
N LEU A 252 13.44 14.08 -0.38
CA LEU A 252 13.79 13.15 -1.44
C LEU A 252 13.04 11.82 -1.28
N PHE A 253 12.12 11.55 -2.20
CA PHE A 253 11.43 10.28 -2.34
C PHE A 253 12.17 9.40 -3.36
N ILE A 254 12.55 8.20 -2.95
CA ILE A 254 13.15 7.17 -3.80
C ILE A 254 12.12 6.06 -4.00
N ASP A 255 11.50 6.02 -5.18
CA ASP A 255 10.58 4.94 -5.54
C ASP A 255 11.36 3.77 -6.16
N GLU A 256 10.87 2.55 -5.94
CA GLU A 256 11.54 1.32 -6.34
C GLU A 256 12.99 1.21 -5.82
N ALA A 257 13.21 1.56 -4.55
CA ALA A 257 14.52 1.60 -3.89
C ALA A 257 15.30 0.28 -3.93
N HIS A 258 14.62 -0.86 -4.13
CA HIS A 258 15.24 -2.19 -4.30
C HIS A 258 16.28 -2.21 -5.44
N LYS A 259 16.21 -1.28 -6.40
CA LYS A 259 17.20 -1.12 -7.48
C LYS A 259 18.58 -0.68 -7.00
N LEU A 260 18.72 -0.15 -5.79
CA LEU A 260 20.02 0.12 -5.17
C LEU A 260 20.84 -1.15 -4.95
N ALA A 261 20.19 -2.30 -4.77
CA ALA A 261 20.86 -3.56 -4.51
C ALA A 261 21.46 -4.22 -5.78
N ASP A 262 21.11 -3.75 -6.97
CA ASP A 262 21.63 -4.29 -8.24
C ASP A 262 23.06 -3.79 -8.50
N LYS A 263 24.05 -4.49 -7.93
CA LYS A 263 25.48 -4.14 -8.03
C LYS A 263 26.03 -4.13 -9.45
N SER A 264 25.35 -4.75 -10.41
CA SER A 264 25.81 -4.84 -11.80
C SER A 264 25.39 -3.64 -12.66
N SER A 265 24.47 -2.82 -12.14
CA SER A 265 23.81 -1.78 -12.92
C SER A 265 24.48 -0.43 -12.76
N LYS A 266 24.88 0.20 -13.88
CA LYS A 266 25.29 1.61 -13.88
C LYS A 266 24.24 2.52 -13.23
N ARG A 267 22.97 2.14 -13.32
CA ARG A 267 21.87 2.87 -12.70
C ARG A 267 21.89 2.80 -11.18
N SER A 268 22.22 1.67 -10.56
CA SER A 268 22.30 1.60 -9.09
C SER A 268 23.42 2.51 -8.56
N MET A 269 24.57 2.55 -9.26
CA MET A 269 25.68 3.45 -8.94
C MET A 269 25.29 4.92 -9.05
N THR A 270 24.58 5.32 -10.12
CA THR A 270 24.08 6.69 -10.27
C THR A 270 23.10 7.04 -9.16
N LEU A 271 22.18 6.14 -8.82
CA LEU A 271 21.20 6.36 -7.75
C LEU A 271 21.89 6.51 -6.39
N TYR A 272 22.86 5.64 -6.08
CA TYR A 272 23.69 5.76 -4.88
C TYR A 272 24.40 7.12 -4.83
N LYS A 273 25.09 7.50 -5.92
CA LYS A 273 25.81 8.78 -6.02
C LYS A 273 24.89 9.96 -5.71
N VAL A 274 23.73 10.06 -6.36
CA VAL A 274 22.86 11.23 -6.18
C VAL A 274 22.26 11.32 -4.78
N ILE A 275 21.97 10.18 -4.14
CA ILE A 275 21.49 10.16 -2.75
C ILE A 275 22.62 10.60 -1.80
N SER A 276 23.82 10.01 -1.91
CA SER A 276 24.96 10.40 -1.07
C SER A 276 25.29 11.88 -1.21
N THR A 277 25.37 12.39 -2.45
CA THR A 277 25.62 13.82 -2.70
C THR A 277 24.51 14.71 -2.13
N SER A 278 23.26 14.25 -2.13
CA SER A 278 22.16 15.02 -1.53
C SER A 278 22.26 15.08 -0.01
N LEU A 279 22.62 13.97 0.64
CA LEU A 279 22.81 13.92 2.09
C LEU A 279 23.98 14.80 2.55
N GLU A 280 25.05 14.86 1.75
CA GLU A 280 26.20 15.75 2.00
C GLU A 280 25.84 17.22 1.78
N LYS A 281 25.10 17.53 0.71
CA LYS A 281 24.77 18.91 0.31
C LYS A 281 23.64 19.53 1.14
N TYR A 282 22.69 18.73 1.62
CA TYR A 282 21.47 19.18 2.28
C TYR A 282 21.34 18.55 3.69
N PRO A 283 21.87 19.19 4.75
CA PRO A 283 21.95 18.58 6.09
C PRO A 283 20.60 18.27 6.75
N SER A 284 19.52 18.93 6.34
CA SER A 284 18.16 18.73 6.86
C SER A 284 17.27 17.90 5.91
N LEU A 285 17.89 17.17 4.97
CA LEU A 285 17.16 16.40 3.98
C LEU A 285 16.33 15.30 4.63
N LYS A 286 15.03 15.34 4.38
CA LYS A 286 14.13 14.21 4.61
C LYS A 286 14.28 13.21 3.46
N LEU A 287 14.52 11.94 3.77
CA LEU A 287 14.77 10.88 2.78
C LEU A 287 13.84 9.70 3.01
N ILE A 288 13.04 9.39 1.99
CA ILE A 288 11.99 8.37 2.04
C ILE A 288 12.23 7.31 0.98
N PHE A 289 12.33 6.05 1.39
CA PHE A 289 12.47 4.91 0.48
C PHE A 289 11.16 4.12 0.37
N SER A 290 10.72 3.87 -0.86
CA SER A 290 9.62 2.96 -1.20
C SER A 290 10.17 1.77 -1.96
N SER A 291 9.82 0.54 -1.57
CA SER A 291 10.20 -0.66 -2.31
C SER A 291 9.07 -1.71 -2.39
N PRO A 292 9.19 -2.70 -3.30
CA PRO A 292 8.42 -3.94 -3.22
C PRO A 292 8.69 -4.66 -1.90
N VAL A 293 7.90 -5.71 -1.63
CA VAL A 293 8.03 -6.52 -0.41
C VAL A 293 9.45 -7.08 -0.30
N ILE A 294 10.15 -6.64 0.76
CA ILE A 294 11.47 -7.14 1.15
C ILE A 294 11.45 -7.36 2.67
N SER A 295 12.31 -8.27 3.15
CA SER A 295 12.36 -8.64 4.57
C SER A 295 13.03 -7.57 5.44
N ASN A 296 13.92 -6.76 4.87
CA ASN A 296 14.79 -5.84 5.59
C ASN A 296 14.87 -4.44 4.93
N PRO A 297 13.78 -3.65 4.93
CA PRO A 297 13.77 -2.29 4.38
C PRO A 297 14.80 -1.34 5.03
N ASP A 298 15.22 -1.60 6.27
CA ASP A 298 16.28 -0.86 6.96
C ASP A 298 17.65 -0.91 6.26
N ILE A 299 17.87 -1.89 5.37
CA ILE A 299 19.16 -2.06 4.68
C ILE A 299 19.57 -0.83 3.86
N PHE A 300 18.61 -0.08 3.31
CA PHE A 300 18.92 1.09 2.49
C PHE A 300 19.64 2.18 3.30
N PHE A 301 19.30 2.33 4.59
CA PHE A 301 19.98 3.29 5.46
C PHE A 301 21.45 2.93 5.71
N LYS A 302 21.78 1.64 5.74
CA LYS A 302 23.16 1.14 5.92
C LYS A 302 24.06 1.54 4.76
N TYR A 303 23.52 1.65 3.55
CA TYR A 303 24.28 2.12 2.39
C TYR A 303 24.75 3.56 2.55
N PHE A 304 24.01 4.38 3.29
CA PHE A 304 24.30 5.81 3.46
C PHE A 304 24.76 6.17 4.88
N ASN A 305 24.96 5.18 5.75
CA ASN A 305 25.32 5.34 7.16
C ASN A 305 24.40 6.32 7.91
N VAL A 306 23.10 6.25 7.64
CA VAL A 306 22.06 7.02 8.34
C VAL A 306 21.25 6.10 9.25
N ASN A 307 20.57 6.67 10.25
CA ASN A 307 19.63 5.94 11.09
C ASN A 307 18.21 6.43 10.79
N GLY A 308 17.29 5.51 10.58
CA GLY A 308 15.91 5.80 10.25
C GLY A 308 14.96 4.72 10.72
N LYS A 309 13.67 4.97 10.55
CA LYS A 309 12.62 4.01 10.87
C LYS A 309 12.23 3.22 9.64
N SER A 310 11.88 1.95 9.82
CA SER A 310 11.45 1.11 8.70
C SER A 310 10.17 0.34 8.99
N LEU A 311 9.37 0.09 7.95
CA LEU A 311 8.13 -0.66 8.02
C LEU A 311 8.03 -1.68 6.86
N SER A 312 7.85 -2.96 7.17
CA SER A 312 7.56 -3.98 6.16
C SER A 312 6.12 -4.45 6.31
N ILE A 313 5.36 -4.40 5.20
CA ILE A 313 3.97 -4.85 5.13
C ILE A 313 3.92 -5.95 4.07
N ALA A 314 3.67 -7.19 4.49
CA ALA A 314 3.44 -8.31 3.59
C ALA A 314 1.95 -8.48 3.26
N GLU A 315 1.06 -7.93 4.09
CA GLU A 315 -0.38 -7.94 3.90
C GLU A 315 -0.81 -7.25 2.60
N SER A 316 -1.44 -8.02 1.70
CA SER A 316 -2.05 -7.51 0.46
C SER A 316 -3.57 -7.35 0.67
N PRO A 317 -4.14 -6.17 0.37
CA PRO A 317 -5.60 -5.97 0.42
C PRO A 317 -6.34 -6.70 -0.73
N VAL A 318 -5.60 -7.21 -1.71
CA VAL A 318 -6.13 -7.97 -2.85
C VAL A 318 -5.73 -9.43 -2.68
N ALA A 319 -6.73 -10.31 -2.66
CA ALA A 319 -6.53 -11.75 -2.70
C ALA A 319 -6.22 -12.19 -4.14
N GLN A 320 -5.22 -13.05 -4.30
CA GLN A 320 -4.89 -13.68 -5.59
C GLN A 320 -5.11 -15.19 -5.49
N SER A 321 -5.90 -15.72 -6.42
CA SER A 321 -6.07 -17.17 -6.60
C SER A 321 -5.04 -17.65 -7.60
N LEU A 322 -4.10 -18.49 -7.14
CA LEU A 322 -3.08 -19.12 -7.98
C LEU A 322 -3.43 -20.61 -8.13
N PHE A 323 -3.58 -21.06 -9.37
CA PHE A 323 -3.79 -22.46 -9.70
C PHE A 323 -2.53 -23.01 -10.36
N PHE A 324 -2.02 -24.13 -9.83
CA PHE A 324 -0.91 -24.86 -10.43
C PHE A 324 -1.48 -26.05 -11.19
N ALA A 325 -1.31 -26.07 -12.51
CA ALA A 325 -1.70 -27.20 -13.36
C ALA A 325 -0.46 -28.03 -13.69
N ASN A 326 -0.50 -29.33 -13.38
CA ASN A 326 0.48 -30.29 -13.87
C ASN A 326 -0.09 -30.95 -15.12
N ILE A 327 0.50 -30.67 -16.29
CA ILE A 327 0.10 -31.32 -17.54
C ILE A 327 0.89 -32.62 -17.63
N CYS A 328 0.28 -33.73 -17.21
CA CYS A 328 0.83 -35.04 -17.53
C CYS A 328 0.69 -35.25 -19.04
N SER A 329 1.80 -35.37 -19.75
CA SER A 329 1.81 -35.91 -21.11
C SER A 329 1.40 -37.38 -21.04
N GLU A 330 0.28 -37.73 -21.66
CA GLU A 330 -0.06 -39.14 -21.90
C GLU A 330 1.06 -39.76 -22.77
N GLU A 331 1.69 -40.82 -22.27
CA GLU A 331 2.60 -41.69 -23.05
C GLU A 331 1.80 -42.68 -23.92
#